data_AF-A0A3E0NVB8-F1
#
_entry.id   AF-A0A3E0NVB8-F1
#
_cell.length_a   1.000
_cell.length_b   1.000
_cell.length_c   1.000
_cell.angle_alpha   90.00
_cell.angle_beta   90.00
_cell.angle_gamma   90.00
#
_symmetry.space_group_name_H-M   'P 1'
#
loop_
_entity.id
_entity.type
_entity.pdbx_description
1 polymer ?
#
loop_
_entity_poly.entity_id
_entity_poly.type
_entity_poly.pdbx_seq_one_letter_code
_entity_poly.pdbx_strand_id
1 'polypeptide(L)'
;MPTHSPPPAPPQSRDDYDVVIVGAGFCGASAATLLRRAVPGCRVLLIDRNRTTTHKVGEATVEVSARFMTDVLGIGEHLRTCQLPKHGLRFWFTDARGRRLEEMSEIGPAAAPPLSTFQLDRSVLDEHIVSQAVEAGAELVRPATVRSWDEGWPRQAISLSDADGQMRTVTCRWLLDASGRAAFVARRKRLLERTDDHPTNAVWARWEGVHDLDGPAFVGSPDGSGADSGADSGREGSPRLRPLRARRRLATNHFCGRGWWCWMIPLACGRTSVGLVWDSTLFDLPGEGDVQQRYQQFVRRQDGLRELLEGAHPVEGDVMAYRHLPYRSRRFADRGWLLLGDAGMFLDPFYSPGLDQASISTFSAVQVVRDDLMRQASRAGSAAPGNDGDPASEEELDAALTSHDRRFDRSYRRWLEALYLGKYRLMGDAELATTAFLVDTALYYLGVVGPVYRHVDAFANPVFGLDLPQSTWSYRSMRWFSRRLQRLAEVRRRQGTYGRRNLGWRPRVVTFRLGPPALLPLAQGIAYWMRMEGSALLHSVVGRRRPATAPAATDVSSPPDESRRVA
;
A
#
# COMPACT_ATOMS: atom_id res chain seq x y z
N MET A 1 -16.17 19.78 54.71
CA MET A 1 -14.74 19.86 54.34
C MET A 1 -14.65 20.55 53.00
N PRO A 2 -13.85 21.62 52.83
CA PRO A 2 -13.73 22.29 51.54
C PRO A 2 -12.97 21.37 50.59
N THR A 3 -13.53 21.18 49.39
CA THR A 3 -12.90 20.46 48.28
C THR A 3 -11.72 21.29 47.78
N HIS A 4 -10.50 20.91 48.16
CA HIS A 4 -9.29 21.47 47.55
C HIS A 4 -9.25 21.05 46.08
N SER A 5 -9.46 22.02 45.18
CA SER A 5 -9.09 21.86 43.78
C SER A 5 -7.56 21.69 43.70
N PRO A 6 -7.04 20.79 42.85
CA PRO A 6 -5.60 20.66 42.67
C PRO A 6 -5.01 21.98 42.18
N PRO A 7 -3.78 22.33 42.58
CA PRO A 7 -3.14 23.57 42.14
C PRO A 7 -3.00 23.58 40.60
N PRO A 8 -3.20 24.73 39.95
CA PRO A 8 -2.97 24.84 38.51
C PRO A 8 -1.50 24.51 38.20
N ALA A 9 -1.29 23.70 37.17
CA ALA A 9 0.05 23.42 36.65
C ALA A 9 0.77 24.74 36.33
N PRO A 10 2.11 24.82 36.49
CA PRO A 10 2.86 26.02 36.13
C PRO A 10 2.55 26.42 34.68
N PRO A 11 2.51 27.72 34.35
CA PRO A 11 2.16 28.18 33.02
C PRO A 11 3.20 27.67 32.01
N GLN A 12 2.84 26.65 31.24
CA GLN A 12 3.62 26.22 30.08
C GLN A 12 3.71 27.41 29.12
N SER A 13 4.91 27.69 28.61
CA SER A 13 5.07 28.76 27.61
C SER A 13 4.17 28.47 26.40
N ARG A 14 3.75 29.51 25.67
CA ARG A 14 2.89 29.35 24.49
C ARG A 14 3.52 28.44 23.44
N ASP A 15 4.84 28.35 23.40
CA ASP A 15 5.60 27.55 22.43
C ASP A 15 6.07 26.18 22.97
N ASP A 16 5.57 25.77 24.14
CA ASP A 16 5.85 24.47 24.76
C ASP A 16 4.72 23.46 24.47
N TYR A 17 5.06 22.33 23.83
CA TYR A 17 4.12 21.28 23.47
C TYR A 17 4.49 19.94 24.11
N ASP A 18 3.54 19.03 24.28
CA ASP A 18 3.83 17.65 24.66
C ASP A 18 4.34 16.87 23.45
N VAL A 19 3.69 17.09 22.30
CA VAL A 19 3.99 16.39 21.05
C VAL A 19 4.04 17.37 19.88
N VAL A 20 5.12 17.34 19.11
CA VAL A 20 5.20 17.97 17.78
C VAL A 20 5.19 16.86 16.72
N ILE A 21 4.40 17.06 15.67
CA ILE A 21 4.23 16.10 14.59
C ILE A 21 4.61 16.79 13.27
N VAL A 22 5.57 16.22 12.54
CA VAL A 22 6.04 16.77 11.27
C VAL A 22 5.38 16.01 10.12
N GLY A 23 4.52 16.71 9.37
CA GLY A 23 3.71 16.19 8.28
C GLY A 23 2.25 15.98 8.70
N ALA A 24 1.32 16.71 8.08
CA ALA A 24 -0.13 16.63 8.34
C ALA A 24 -0.87 15.65 7.41
N GLY A 25 -0.16 14.81 6.66
CA GLY A 25 -0.80 13.74 5.90
C GLY A 25 -1.47 12.69 6.81
N PHE A 26 -2.01 11.65 6.18
CA PHE A 26 -2.70 10.53 6.85
C PHE A 26 -2.16 10.16 8.24
N CYS A 27 -0.86 9.84 8.38
CA CYS A 27 -0.26 9.44 9.65
C CYS A 27 -0.28 10.54 10.72
N GLY A 28 0.16 11.76 10.38
CA GLY A 28 0.35 12.80 11.37
C GLY A 28 -0.95 13.37 11.90
N ALA A 29 -1.92 13.62 11.03
CA ALA A 29 -3.24 14.07 11.44
C ALA A 29 -4.00 12.98 12.22
N SER A 30 -3.84 11.71 11.82
CA SER A 30 -4.37 10.57 12.60
C SER A 30 -3.72 10.49 13.99
N ALA A 31 -2.40 10.61 14.10
CA ALA A 31 -1.69 10.60 15.38
C ALA A 31 -2.16 11.74 16.30
N ALA A 32 -2.27 12.96 15.75
CA ALA A 32 -2.78 14.12 16.48
C ALA A 32 -4.19 13.86 17.04
N THR A 33 -5.09 13.34 16.21
CA THR A 33 -6.48 13.02 16.59
C THR A 33 -6.51 11.99 17.73
N LEU A 34 -5.75 10.89 17.59
CA LEU A 34 -5.73 9.81 18.57
C LEU A 34 -5.08 10.24 19.89
N LEU A 35 -4.00 11.03 19.86
CA LEU A 35 -3.38 11.58 21.07
C LEU A 35 -4.33 12.52 21.81
N ARG A 36 -5.01 13.42 21.09
CA ARG A 36 -5.98 14.35 21.67
C ARG A 36 -7.19 13.64 22.28
N ARG A 37 -7.64 12.53 21.68
CA ARG A 37 -8.69 11.67 22.25
C ARG A 37 -8.21 10.90 23.48
N ALA A 38 -6.97 10.40 23.46
CA ALA A 38 -6.46 9.48 24.47
C ALA A 38 -5.87 10.20 25.71
N VAL A 39 -5.30 11.39 25.56
CA VAL A 39 -4.66 12.16 26.63
C VAL A 39 -5.31 13.54 26.73
N PRO A 40 -6.35 13.70 27.57
CA PRO A 40 -6.99 15.00 27.79
C PRO A 40 -5.97 16.05 28.25
N GLY A 41 -5.99 17.23 27.61
CA GLY A 41 -5.08 18.33 27.93
C GLY A 41 -3.72 18.29 27.21
N CYS A 42 -3.34 17.19 26.56
CA CYS A 42 -2.06 17.07 25.84
C CYS A 42 -1.94 18.09 24.69
N ARG A 43 -0.93 18.95 24.71
CA ARG A 43 -0.68 19.95 23.68
C ARG A 43 0.02 19.33 22.48
N VAL A 44 -0.67 19.28 21.36
CA VAL A 44 -0.17 18.71 20.10
C VAL A 44 -0.04 19.81 19.05
N LEU A 45 1.15 19.94 18.46
CA LEU A 45 1.40 20.79 17.30
C LEU A 45 1.63 19.93 16.05
N LEU A 46 0.83 20.16 15.01
CA LEU A 46 0.95 19.55 13.70
C LEU A 46 1.52 20.55 12.69
N ILE A 47 2.62 20.19 12.02
CA ILE A 47 3.34 21.07 11.08
C ILE A 47 3.23 20.47 9.68
N ASP A 48 2.81 21.26 8.68
CA ASP A 48 2.88 20.86 7.27
C ASP A 48 3.40 22.00 6.39
N ARG A 49 4.23 21.63 5.41
CA ARG A 49 4.82 22.58 4.46
C ARG A 49 3.82 23.06 3.41
N ASN A 50 2.76 22.28 3.15
CA ASN A 50 1.78 22.59 2.12
C ASN A 50 0.61 23.37 2.74
N ARG A 51 0.07 24.35 2.01
CA ARG A 51 -1.11 25.11 2.46
C ARG A 51 -2.36 24.24 2.59
N THR A 52 -2.52 23.30 1.67
CA THR A 52 -3.56 22.28 1.66
C THR A 52 -2.93 20.93 1.40
N THR A 53 -3.64 19.86 1.71
CA THR A 53 -3.19 18.52 1.33
C THR A 53 -3.14 18.39 -0.20
N THR A 54 -2.12 17.71 -0.67
CA THR A 54 -1.85 17.51 -2.10
C THR A 54 -2.24 16.11 -2.52
N HIS A 55 -2.42 15.90 -3.83
CA HIS A 55 -2.61 14.56 -4.36
C HIS A 55 -1.42 13.66 -4.03
N LYS A 56 -1.70 12.43 -3.57
CA LYS A 56 -0.70 11.42 -3.21
C LYS A 56 -1.15 10.05 -3.72
N VAL A 57 -0.18 9.20 -4.05
CA VAL A 57 -0.46 7.78 -4.33
C VAL A 57 -0.68 7.01 -3.01
N GLY A 58 -1.22 5.80 -3.12
CA GLY A 58 -1.77 5.05 -1.98
C GLY A 58 -3.28 5.22 -1.90
N GLU A 59 -3.95 4.92 -3.01
CA GLU A 59 -5.37 5.22 -3.26
C GLU A 59 -6.24 3.97 -3.09
N ALA A 60 -5.67 2.81 -2.81
CA ALA A 60 -6.42 1.57 -2.59
C ALA A 60 -6.22 1.10 -1.15
N THR A 61 -7.32 0.88 -0.42
CA THR A 61 -7.24 0.30 0.94
C THR A 61 -7.35 -1.21 0.89
N VAL A 62 -6.94 -1.86 1.97
CA VAL A 62 -7.31 -3.24 2.32
C VAL A 62 -7.91 -3.24 3.73
N GLU A 63 -8.22 -4.41 4.26
CA GLU A 63 -9.10 -4.55 5.43
C GLU A 63 -8.55 -3.86 6.69
N VAL A 64 -7.23 -3.94 6.94
CA VAL A 64 -6.61 -3.33 8.12
C VAL A 64 -6.66 -1.80 8.06
N SER A 65 -6.26 -1.19 6.94
CA SER A 65 -6.37 0.26 6.74
C SER A 65 -7.81 0.75 6.73
N ALA A 66 -8.73 0.01 6.10
CA ALA A 66 -10.16 0.35 6.12
C ALA A 66 -10.71 0.36 7.56
N ARG A 67 -10.44 -0.68 8.36
CA ARG A 67 -10.85 -0.75 9.76
C ARG A 67 -10.24 0.35 10.61
N PHE A 68 -8.98 0.73 10.38
CA PHE A 68 -8.38 1.85 11.08
C PHE A 68 -9.18 3.14 10.84
N MET A 69 -9.52 3.43 9.59
CA MET A 69 -10.28 4.64 9.28
C MET A 69 -11.73 4.57 9.79
N THR A 70 -12.42 3.43 9.66
CA THR A 70 -13.82 3.32 10.09
C THR A 70 -13.97 3.27 11.60
N ASP A 71 -13.16 2.46 12.28
CA ASP A 71 -13.39 2.09 13.68
C ASP A 71 -12.44 2.82 14.65
N VAL A 72 -11.21 3.12 14.21
CA VAL A 72 -10.20 3.80 15.07
C VAL A 72 -10.29 5.31 14.92
N LEU A 73 -10.30 5.83 13.69
CA LEU A 73 -10.48 7.26 13.44
C LEU A 73 -11.96 7.67 13.53
N GLY A 74 -12.89 6.77 13.20
CA GLY A 74 -14.33 7.07 13.23
C GLY A 74 -14.84 7.82 12.00
N ILE A 75 -14.11 7.78 10.87
CA ILE A 75 -14.45 8.55 9.65
C ILE A 75 -15.25 7.73 8.63
N GLY A 76 -15.96 6.69 9.07
CA GLY A 76 -16.70 5.79 8.20
C GLY A 76 -17.77 6.48 7.34
N GLU A 77 -18.36 7.57 7.82
CA GLU A 77 -19.36 8.33 7.05
C GLU A 77 -18.71 9.08 5.89
N HIS A 78 -17.58 9.76 6.13
CA HIS A 78 -16.82 10.42 5.07
C HIS A 78 -16.36 9.43 4.00
N LEU A 79 -15.93 8.22 4.40
CA LEU A 79 -15.54 7.18 3.45
C LEU A 79 -16.71 6.72 2.56
N ARG A 80 -17.93 6.60 3.10
CA ARG A 80 -19.10 6.18 2.31
C ARG A 80 -19.63 7.25 1.37
N THR A 81 -19.45 8.51 1.73
CA THR A 81 -20.04 9.66 1.02
C THR A 81 -19.09 10.33 0.04
N CYS A 82 -17.79 10.36 0.35
CA CYS A 82 -16.78 11.07 -0.42
C CYS A 82 -15.79 10.15 -1.16
N GLN A 83 -15.82 8.84 -0.89
CA GLN A 83 -14.90 7.87 -1.49
C GLN A 83 -15.67 6.76 -2.21
N LEU A 84 -14.98 6.02 -3.08
CA LEU A 84 -15.60 4.91 -3.80
C LEU A 84 -15.43 3.60 -3.02
N PRO A 85 -16.45 2.73 -2.94
CA PRO A 85 -16.26 1.40 -2.39
C PRO A 85 -15.36 0.58 -3.31
N LYS A 86 -14.52 -0.27 -2.73
CA LYS A 86 -13.62 -1.17 -3.45
C LYS A 86 -14.19 -2.58 -3.50
N HIS A 87 -14.36 -3.10 -4.70
CA HIS A 87 -14.85 -4.46 -4.96
C HIS A 87 -13.72 -5.50 -5.06
N GLY A 88 -12.75 -5.40 -4.16
CA GLY A 88 -11.61 -6.32 -4.04
C GLY A 88 -10.47 -6.06 -5.04
N LEU A 89 -9.59 -7.05 -5.15
CA LEU A 89 -8.44 -7.06 -6.07
C LEU A 89 -8.81 -7.87 -7.31
N ARG A 90 -8.47 -7.34 -8.49
CA ARG A 90 -8.67 -8.02 -9.78
C ARG A 90 -7.38 -8.01 -10.59
N PHE A 91 -7.07 -9.13 -11.23
CA PHE A 91 -5.85 -9.35 -12.00
C PHE A 91 -6.20 -9.73 -13.43
N TRP A 92 -5.46 -9.16 -14.37
CA TRP A 92 -5.61 -9.32 -15.80
C TRP A 92 -4.28 -9.79 -16.39
N PHE A 93 -4.34 -10.82 -17.22
CA PHE A 93 -3.16 -11.39 -17.88
C PHE A 93 -3.42 -11.50 -19.37
N THR A 94 -2.37 -11.35 -20.15
CA THR A 94 -2.38 -11.63 -21.60
C THR A 94 -1.04 -12.23 -22.01
N ASP A 95 -0.95 -12.65 -23.26
CA ASP A 95 0.30 -12.92 -23.95
C ASP A 95 0.22 -12.32 -25.36
N ALA A 96 1.26 -12.49 -26.18
CA ALA A 96 1.34 -11.88 -27.51
C ALA A 96 0.18 -12.24 -28.46
N ARG A 97 -0.62 -13.27 -28.15
CA ARG A 97 -1.77 -13.71 -28.96
C ARG A 97 -3.07 -13.00 -28.57
N GLY A 98 -3.19 -12.53 -27.33
CA GLY A 98 -4.36 -11.78 -26.87
C GLY A 98 -4.25 -10.34 -27.33
N ARG A 99 -5.32 -9.80 -27.90
CA ARG A 99 -5.34 -8.41 -28.42
C ARG A 99 -6.42 -7.57 -27.78
N ARG A 100 -7.38 -8.22 -27.10
CA ARG A 100 -8.57 -7.58 -26.52
C ARG A 100 -8.80 -7.98 -25.07
N LEU A 101 -9.44 -7.11 -24.30
CA LEU A 101 -9.73 -7.27 -22.89
C LEU A 101 -10.57 -8.52 -22.58
N GLU A 102 -11.51 -8.89 -23.45
CA GLU A 102 -12.32 -10.12 -23.32
C GLU A 102 -11.52 -11.41 -23.51
N GLU A 103 -10.41 -11.35 -24.24
CA GLU A 103 -9.52 -12.50 -24.50
C GLU A 103 -8.56 -12.72 -23.33
N MET A 104 -8.33 -11.69 -22.51
CA MET A 104 -7.48 -11.76 -21.33
C MET A 104 -8.05 -12.70 -20.28
N SER A 105 -7.15 -13.36 -19.56
CA SER A 105 -7.53 -14.05 -18.32
C SER A 105 -7.84 -13.04 -17.22
N GLU A 106 -8.90 -13.33 -16.46
CA GLU A 106 -9.43 -12.44 -15.43
C GLU A 106 -9.56 -13.22 -14.11
N ILE A 107 -8.95 -12.69 -13.06
CA ILE A 107 -9.00 -13.27 -11.71
C ILE A 107 -9.46 -12.20 -10.74
N GLY A 108 -10.58 -12.46 -10.07
CA GLY A 108 -11.13 -11.53 -9.09
C GLY A 108 -12.45 -12.05 -8.53
N PRO A 109 -13.02 -11.33 -7.54
CA PRO A 109 -14.27 -11.75 -6.92
C PRO A 109 -15.45 -11.60 -7.90
N ALA A 110 -16.41 -12.52 -7.82
CA ALA A 110 -17.67 -12.42 -8.58
C ALA A 110 -18.74 -11.56 -7.88
N ALA A 111 -18.60 -11.38 -6.57
CA ALA A 111 -19.51 -10.62 -5.71
C ALA A 111 -18.69 -9.72 -4.76
N ALA A 112 -19.29 -8.62 -4.31
CA ALA A 112 -18.60 -7.67 -3.44
C ALA A 112 -18.05 -8.37 -2.18
N PRO A 113 -16.82 -8.07 -1.74
CA PRO A 113 -16.28 -8.59 -0.50
C PRO A 113 -17.15 -8.18 0.70
N PRO A 114 -17.23 -9.01 1.76
CA PRO A 114 -18.06 -8.72 2.93
C PRO A 114 -17.49 -7.60 3.80
N LEU A 115 -16.17 -7.39 3.76
CA LEU A 115 -15.51 -6.31 4.46
C LEU A 115 -15.38 -5.11 3.53
N SER A 116 -15.86 -3.95 4.00
CA SER A 116 -15.80 -2.71 3.22
C SER A 116 -14.36 -2.23 3.12
N THR A 117 -13.92 -1.97 1.90
CA THR A 117 -12.66 -1.31 1.57
C THR A 117 -12.96 -0.20 0.57
N PHE A 118 -12.02 0.71 0.32
CA PHE A 118 -12.27 1.93 -0.43
C PHE A 118 -11.17 2.22 -1.47
N GLN A 119 -11.56 2.91 -2.55
CA GLN A 119 -10.65 3.65 -3.40
C GLN A 119 -10.71 5.12 -2.96
N LEU A 120 -9.54 5.70 -2.69
CA LEU A 120 -9.37 6.94 -1.98
C LEU A 120 -8.87 8.04 -2.90
N ASP A 121 -9.59 9.15 -2.96
CA ASP A 121 -9.01 10.44 -3.30
C ASP A 121 -8.22 10.96 -2.10
N ARG A 122 -6.89 10.86 -2.18
CA ARG A 122 -6.00 11.19 -1.05
C ARG A 122 -6.00 12.67 -0.68
N SER A 123 -6.28 13.58 -1.61
CA SER A 123 -6.42 15.01 -1.26
C SER A 123 -7.67 15.24 -0.42
N VAL A 124 -8.81 14.64 -0.83
CA VAL A 124 -10.07 14.78 -0.09
C VAL A 124 -9.97 14.11 1.29
N LEU A 125 -9.42 12.89 1.33
CA LEU A 125 -9.27 12.14 2.58
C LEU A 125 -8.29 12.82 3.55
N ASP A 126 -7.06 13.14 3.10
CA ASP A 126 -6.04 13.70 3.99
C ASP A 126 -6.55 15.04 4.58
N GLU A 127 -7.22 15.89 3.79
CA GLU A 127 -7.76 17.16 4.30
C GLU A 127 -8.84 16.96 5.37
N HIS A 128 -9.72 15.98 5.17
CA HIS A 128 -10.73 15.64 6.17
C HIS A 128 -10.10 15.15 7.48
N ILE A 129 -9.07 14.30 7.41
CA ILE A 129 -8.36 13.83 8.62
C ILE A 129 -7.63 15.00 9.31
N VAL A 130 -7.08 15.96 8.56
CA VAL A 130 -6.53 17.19 9.13
C VAL A 130 -7.58 18.01 9.86
N SER A 131 -8.79 18.17 9.29
CA SER A 131 -9.88 18.87 9.97
C SER A 131 -10.26 18.17 11.28
N GLN A 132 -10.34 16.84 11.29
CA GLN A 132 -10.60 16.05 12.49
C GLN A 132 -9.53 16.24 13.57
N ALA A 133 -8.25 16.38 13.20
CA ALA A 133 -7.18 16.65 14.14
C ALA A 133 -7.34 18.03 14.82
N VAL A 134 -7.70 19.05 14.04
CA VAL A 134 -7.94 20.41 14.53
C VAL A 134 -9.19 20.46 15.40
N GLU A 135 -10.28 19.80 15.00
CA GLU A 135 -11.50 19.67 15.79
C GLU A 135 -11.25 18.95 17.13
N ALA A 136 -10.34 17.98 17.16
CA ALA A 136 -9.88 17.35 18.40
C ALA A 136 -8.98 18.26 19.28
N GLY A 137 -8.62 19.45 18.79
CA GLY A 137 -7.85 20.46 19.51
C GLY A 137 -6.33 20.40 19.31
N ALA A 138 -5.85 19.79 18.23
CA ALA A 138 -4.45 19.96 17.82
C ALA A 138 -4.25 21.34 17.17
N GLU A 139 -3.12 22.00 17.48
CA GLU A 139 -2.71 23.21 16.78
C GLU A 139 -2.12 22.82 15.41
N LEU A 140 -2.54 23.49 14.35
CA LEU A 140 -2.02 23.28 13.00
C LEU A 140 -1.28 24.52 12.53
N VAL A 141 -0.01 24.35 12.15
CA VAL A 141 0.79 25.40 11.52
C VAL A 141 1.14 24.96 10.11
N ARG A 142 0.50 25.61 9.13
CA ARG A 142 0.78 25.45 7.71
C ARG A 142 0.50 26.75 6.95
N PRO A 143 1.24 27.05 5.86
CA PRO A 143 2.43 26.33 5.43
C PRO A 143 3.61 26.66 6.36
N ALA A 144 4.32 25.65 6.84
CA ALA A 144 5.54 25.81 7.61
C ALA A 144 6.53 24.67 7.37
N THR A 145 7.81 25.02 7.33
CA THR A 145 8.90 24.07 7.10
C THR A 145 9.82 24.01 8.30
N VAL A 146 10.08 22.80 8.80
CA VAL A 146 11.08 22.59 9.86
C VAL A 146 12.49 22.82 9.30
N ARG A 147 13.24 23.73 9.93
CA ARG A 147 14.59 24.14 9.53
C ARG A 147 15.66 23.46 10.36
N SER A 148 15.56 23.51 11.67
CA SER A 148 16.47 22.85 12.60
C SER A 148 15.71 22.03 13.64
N TRP A 149 16.42 21.07 14.21
CA TRP A 149 15.93 20.20 15.27
C TRP A 149 17.12 19.96 16.20
N ASP A 150 17.02 20.51 17.40
CA ASP A 150 17.99 20.31 18.47
C ASP A 150 17.43 19.22 19.38
N GLU A 151 17.93 18.01 19.14
CA GLU A 151 17.50 16.81 19.85
C GLU A 151 17.91 16.86 21.33
N GLY A 152 17.01 16.44 22.19
CA GLY A 152 17.22 16.37 23.63
C GLY A 152 16.14 15.53 24.31
N TRP A 153 16.42 15.10 25.54
CA TRP A 153 15.49 14.39 26.41
C TRP A 153 15.62 14.96 27.83
N PRO A 154 14.52 15.28 28.52
CA PRO A 154 13.11 15.08 28.14
C PRO A 154 12.52 16.15 27.22
N ARG A 155 13.26 17.22 26.90
CA ARG A 155 12.81 18.30 26.02
C ARG A 155 13.77 18.49 24.86
N GLN A 156 13.22 18.86 23.72
CA GLN A 156 13.91 19.11 22.46
C GLN A 156 13.30 20.34 21.78
N ALA A 157 14.08 21.02 20.93
CA ALA A 157 13.67 22.25 20.27
C ALA A 157 13.58 22.07 18.75
N ILE A 158 12.56 22.66 18.15
CA ILE A 158 12.29 22.58 16.72
C ILE A 158 12.08 24.00 16.20
N SER A 159 12.93 24.44 15.27
CA SER A 159 12.73 25.72 14.60
C SER A 159 12.03 25.51 13.27
N LEU A 160 10.96 26.25 13.05
CA LEU A 160 10.15 26.25 11.84
C LEU A 160 10.15 27.64 11.20
N SER A 161 10.07 27.68 9.87
CA SER A 161 9.80 28.91 9.14
C SER A 161 8.41 28.86 8.54
N ASP A 162 7.66 29.96 8.61
CA ASP A 162 6.39 30.11 7.89
C ASP A 162 6.61 30.43 6.38
N ALA A 163 5.53 30.82 5.69
CA ALA A 163 5.58 31.23 4.28
C ALA A 163 6.39 32.51 4.04
N ASP A 164 6.45 33.41 5.02
CA ASP A 164 7.11 34.71 4.92
C ASP A 164 8.58 34.64 5.37
N GLY A 165 9.03 33.44 5.75
CA GLY A 165 10.38 33.18 6.23
C GLY A 165 10.59 33.55 7.70
N GLN A 166 9.53 33.90 8.44
CA GLN A 166 9.63 34.19 9.87
C GLN A 166 9.92 32.91 10.63
N MET A 167 10.91 32.98 11.51
CA MET A 167 11.35 31.86 12.31
C MET A 167 10.58 31.80 13.63
N ARG A 168 10.05 30.63 13.97
CA ARG A 168 9.46 30.31 15.27
C ARG A 168 10.19 29.09 15.83
N THR A 169 10.57 29.12 17.10
CA THR A 169 11.11 27.95 17.79
C THR A 169 10.07 27.46 18.80
N VAL A 170 9.81 26.16 18.76
CA VAL A 170 8.91 25.48 19.70
C VAL A 170 9.69 24.39 20.42
N THR A 171 9.26 24.05 21.63
CA THR A 171 9.81 22.94 22.41
C THR A 171 8.80 21.81 22.47
N CYS A 172 9.28 20.56 22.47
CA CYS A 172 8.44 19.41 22.71
C CYS A 172 9.12 18.33 23.55
N ARG A 173 8.32 17.41 24.10
CA ARG A 173 8.84 16.17 24.67
C ARG A 173 9.00 15.12 23.58
N TRP A 174 7.97 14.92 22.77
CA TRP A 174 7.96 13.96 21.67
C TRP A 174 7.89 14.64 20.30
N LEU A 175 8.67 14.10 19.36
CA LEU A 175 8.64 14.40 17.94
C LEU A 175 8.16 13.17 17.18
N LEU A 176 6.98 13.23 16.56
CA LEU A 176 6.51 12.19 15.65
C LEU A 176 6.81 12.59 14.21
N ASP A 177 7.68 11.81 13.55
CA ASP A 177 8.00 12.03 12.14
C ASP A 177 6.98 11.33 11.26
N ALA A 178 6.04 12.10 10.73
CA ALA A 178 5.05 11.69 9.74
C ALA A 178 5.31 12.34 8.36
N SER A 179 6.56 12.73 8.08
CA SER A 179 6.94 13.47 6.87
C SER A 179 6.93 12.62 5.58
N GLY A 180 6.45 11.37 5.68
CA GLY A 180 6.39 10.40 4.59
C GLY A 180 7.76 10.12 4.01
N ARG A 181 7.86 10.00 2.68
CA ARG A 181 9.14 9.75 2.00
C ARG A 181 10.20 10.84 2.20
N ALA A 182 9.87 11.99 2.82
CA ALA A 182 10.84 13.00 3.24
C ALA A 182 11.64 12.59 4.49
N ALA A 183 11.14 11.61 5.27
CA ALA A 183 11.85 10.88 6.32
C ALA A 183 12.79 11.77 7.14
N PHE A 184 12.25 12.86 7.67
CA PHE A 184 12.96 13.98 8.28
C PHE A 184 13.99 13.52 9.31
N VAL A 185 13.57 12.73 10.30
CA VAL A 185 14.43 12.21 11.37
C VAL A 185 15.42 11.20 10.81
N ALA A 186 14.93 10.21 10.06
CA ALA A 186 15.77 9.11 9.56
C ALA A 186 16.89 9.60 8.62
N ARG A 187 16.65 10.62 7.80
CA ARG A 187 17.70 11.23 6.95
C ARG A 187 18.73 11.99 7.77
N ARG A 188 18.31 12.84 8.72
CA ARG A 188 19.23 13.60 9.58
C ARG A 188 20.13 12.69 10.39
N LYS A 189 19.58 11.57 10.87
CA LYS A 189 20.31 10.55 11.62
C LYS A 189 21.02 9.50 10.74
N ARG A 190 20.93 9.62 9.41
CA ARG A 190 21.50 8.67 8.44
C ARG A 190 21.06 7.22 8.67
N LEU A 191 19.82 7.02 9.11
CA LEU A 191 19.27 5.72 9.47
C LEU A 191 18.66 4.95 8.29
N LEU A 192 18.41 5.61 7.15
CA LEU A 192 17.79 4.98 5.99
C LEU A 192 18.74 3.99 5.30
N GLU A 193 18.21 2.81 4.99
CA GLU A 193 18.83 1.76 4.21
C GLU A 193 17.94 1.38 3.03
N ARG A 194 18.57 1.26 1.87
CA ARG A 194 17.94 0.70 0.68
C ARG A 194 17.79 -0.81 0.85
N THR A 195 16.79 -1.37 0.17
CA THR A 195 16.65 -2.82 0.04
C THR A 195 16.86 -3.22 -1.41
N ASP A 196 18.11 -3.56 -1.73
CA ASP A 196 18.52 -3.82 -3.12
C ASP A 196 18.12 -5.22 -3.62
N ASP A 197 17.73 -6.14 -2.73
CA ASP A 197 17.20 -7.48 -3.07
C ASP A 197 15.82 -7.45 -3.75
N HIS A 198 15.15 -6.29 -3.78
CA HIS A 198 13.86 -6.07 -4.42
C HIS A 198 13.86 -4.73 -5.18
N PRO A 199 14.59 -4.58 -6.29
CA PRO A 199 14.85 -3.28 -6.91
C PRO A 199 13.67 -2.82 -7.78
N THR A 200 12.53 -2.56 -7.15
CA THR A 200 11.33 -2.13 -7.85
C THR A 200 11.28 -0.61 -8.06
N ASN A 201 10.65 -0.21 -9.16
CA ASN A 201 10.45 1.17 -9.57
C ASN A 201 8.98 1.38 -9.89
N ALA A 202 8.48 2.62 -9.78
CA ALA A 202 7.14 2.99 -10.18
C ALA A 202 7.11 4.29 -10.97
N VAL A 203 6.17 4.39 -11.91
CA VAL A 203 5.81 5.61 -12.63
C VAL A 203 4.30 5.62 -12.84
N TRP A 204 3.64 6.75 -12.59
CA TRP A 204 2.19 6.83 -12.60
C TRP A 204 1.70 8.23 -12.92
N ALA A 205 0.42 8.31 -13.28
CA ALA A 205 -0.35 9.53 -13.41
C ALA A 205 -1.83 9.23 -13.21
N ARG A 206 -2.63 10.27 -12.97
CA ARG A 206 -4.08 10.19 -13.07
C ARG A 206 -4.51 10.56 -14.47
N TRP A 207 -5.56 9.91 -14.92
CA TRP A 207 -6.08 10.01 -16.28
C TRP A 207 -7.54 10.42 -16.25
N GLU A 208 -7.92 11.23 -17.22
CA GLU A 208 -9.28 11.65 -17.51
C GLU A 208 -9.77 10.94 -18.78
N GLY A 209 -11.07 10.67 -18.87
CA GLY A 209 -11.66 9.98 -20.03
C GLY A 209 -11.39 8.47 -20.12
N VAL A 210 -10.92 7.82 -19.05
CA VAL A 210 -10.76 6.35 -19.03
C VAL A 210 -12.12 5.66 -19.13
N HIS A 211 -12.26 4.71 -20.07
CA HIS A 211 -13.50 3.99 -20.26
C HIS A 211 -13.91 3.15 -19.04
N ASP A 212 -15.22 3.03 -18.82
CA ASP A 212 -15.76 2.16 -17.76
C ASP A 212 -15.62 0.69 -18.15
N LEU A 213 -14.85 -0.08 -17.38
CA LEU A 213 -14.67 -1.54 -17.50
C LEU A 213 -15.98 -2.34 -17.49
N ASP A 214 -17.03 -1.82 -16.87
CA ASP A 214 -18.36 -2.43 -16.85
C ASP A 214 -19.34 -1.74 -17.83
N GLY A 215 -18.84 -0.82 -18.67
CA GLY A 215 -19.64 -0.06 -19.61
C GLY A 215 -20.08 -0.85 -20.84
N PRO A 216 -21.01 -0.29 -21.64
CA PRO A 216 -21.58 -0.96 -22.81
C PRO A 216 -20.55 -1.41 -23.85
N ALA A 217 -19.42 -0.69 -23.97
CA ALA A 217 -18.33 -1.04 -24.87
C ALA A 217 -17.77 -2.46 -24.60
N PHE A 218 -17.71 -2.89 -23.33
CA PHE A 218 -17.07 -4.15 -22.94
C PHE A 218 -18.05 -5.23 -22.49
N VAL A 219 -19.12 -4.86 -21.79
CA VAL A 219 -20.12 -5.79 -21.23
C VAL A 219 -21.37 -5.87 -22.10
N GLY A 220 -21.61 -4.87 -22.95
CA GLY A 220 -22.82 -4.72 -23.75
C GLY A 220 -23.98 -4.04 -23.03
N SER A 221 -24.99 -3.63 -23.78
CA SER A 221 -26.18 -2.98 -23.22
C SER A 221 -27.10 -4.01 -22.53
N PRO A 222 -27.65 -3.69 -21.35
CA PRO A 222 -28.47 -4.62 -20.56
C PRO A 222 -29.82 -4.98 -21.20
N ASP A 223 -30.28 -4.21 -22.19
CA ASP A 223 -31.51 -4.39 -22.96
C ASP A 223 -31.29 -5.14 -24.30
N GLY A 224 -30.06 -5.52 -24.62
CA GLY A 224 -29.71 -6.15 -25.90
C GLY A 224 -29.77 -5.21 -27.11
N SER A 225 -30.12 -3.93 -26.95
CA SER A 225 -30.26 -2.97 -28.06
C SER A 225 -28.92 -2.53 -28.66
N GLY A 226 -27.83 -2.73 -27.92
CA GLY A 226 -26.45 -2.49 -28.36
C GLY A 226 -25.81 -3.64 -29.15
N ALA A 227 -26.62 -4.58 -29.67
CA ALA A 227 -26.14 -5.61 -30.59
C ALA A 227 -26.06 -5.10 -32.04
N ASP A 228 -26.92 -4.17 -32.46
CA ASP A 228 -27.12 -3.85 -33.89
C ASP A 228 -27.33 -2.34 -34.20
N SER A 229 -26.71 -1.40 -33.47
CA SER A 229 -26.57 -0.02 -34.00
C SER A 229 -25.25 0.09 -34.76
N GLY A 230 -25.29 -0.29 -36.03
CA GLY A 230 -24.17 -0.37 -36.99
C GLY A 230 -23.50 0.96 -37.33
N ALA A 231 -23.03 1.71 -36.32
CA ALA A 231 -22.28 2.95 -36.49
C ALA A 231 -21.26 3.16 -35.37
N ASP A 232 -20.43 2.15 -35.07
CA ASP A 232 -18.98 2.39 -34.91
C ASP A 232 -18.16 1.09 -34.93
N SER A 233 -17.16 1.11 -35.81
CA SER A 233 -16.06 0.19 -36.12
C SER A 233 -15.80 -1.08 -35.26
N GLY A 234 -15.90 -2.26 -35.89
CA GLY A 234 -14.94 -3.37 -35.71
C GLY A 234 -15.19 -4.44 -34.63
N ARG A 235 -16.31 -4.39 -33.88
CA ARG A 235 -16.61 -5.36 -32.79
C ARG A 235 -17.70 -6.40 -33.08
N GLU A 236 -18.24 -6.48 -34.29
CA GLU A 236 -19.23 -7.51 -34.67
C GLU A 236 -18.69 -8.93 -34.41
N GLY A 237 -19.45 -9.74 -33.68
CA GLY A 237 -19.14 -11.15 -33.43
C GLY A 237 -18.11 -11.46 -32.33
N SER A 238 -17.57 -10.47 -31.61
CA SER A 238 -16.58 -10.72 -30.54
C SER A 238 -17.22 -11.00 -29.17
N PRO A 239 -16.72 -11.96 -28.37
CA PRO A 239 -17.33 -12.30 -27.07
C PRO A 239 -17.23 -11.13 -26.08
N ARG A 240 -18.36 -10.66 -25.54
CA ARG A 240 -18.35 -9.61 -24.51
C ARG A 240 -18.00 -10.15 -23.12
N LEU A 241 -17.51 -9.28 -22.24
CA LEU A 241 -17.30 -9.60 -20.83
C LEU A 241 -18.64 -9.91 -20.16
N ARG A 242 -18.69 -10.97 -19.36
CA ARG A 242 -19.91 -11.31 -18.61
C ARG A 242 -20.17 -10.28 -17.50
N PRO A 243 -21.44 -9.84 -17.31
CA PRO A 243 -21.80 -9.01 -16.16
C PRO A 243 -21.46 -9.70 -14.83
N LEU A 244 -20.98 -8.92 -13.86
CA LEU A 244 -20.67 -9.39 -12.51
C LEU A 244 -21.41 -8.56 -11.46
N ARG A 245 -21.73 -9.16 -10.31
CA ARG A 245 -22.27 -8.42 -9.16
C ARG A 245 -21.23 -7.49 -8.56
N ALA A 246 -19.99 -7.95 -8.47
CA ALA A 246 -18.84 -7.09 -8.20
C ALA A 246 -18.42 -6.35 -9.47
N ARG A 247 -18.75 -5.06 -9.57
CA ARG A 247 -18.26 -4.17 -10.63
C ARG A 247 -16.74 -4.23 -10.75
N ARG A 248 -16.23 -4.47 -11.97
CA ARG A 248 -14.80 -4.46 -12.31
C ARG A 248 -14.19 -3.09 -12.12
N ARG A 249 -14.89 -2.02 -12.50
CA ARG A 249 -14.42 -0.64 -12.34
C ARG A 249 -14.02 -0.37 -10.89
N LEU A 250 -14.84 -0.82 -9.94
CA LEU A 250 -14.64 -0.58 -8.51
C LEU A 250 -13.59 -1.52 -7.87
N ALA A 251 -13.08 -2.52 -8.59
CA ALA A 251 -11.94 -3.29 -8.10
C ALA A 251 -10.64 -2.48 -8.25
N THR A 252 -9.62 -2.79 -7.45
CA THR A 252 -8.25 -2.39 -7.81
C THR A 252 -7.79 -3.35 -8.90
N ASN A 253 -7.68 -2.86 -10.13
CA ASN A 253 -7.31 -3.67 -11.29
C ASN A 253 -5.79 -3.70 -11.44
N HIS A 254 -5.26 -4.90 -11.68
CA HIS A 254 -3.83 -5.17 -11.87
C HIS A 254 -3.64 -5.82 -13.23
N PHE A 255 -3.04 -5.11 -14.18
CA PHE A 255 -2.64 -5.66 -15.46
C PHE A 255 -1.22 -6.18 -15.32
N CYS A 256 -1.03 -7.49 -15.42
CA CYS A 256 0.22 -8.12 -15.03
C CYS A 256 0.96 -8.69 -16.24
N GLY A 257 2.29 -8.53 -16.23
CA GLY A 257 3.19 -9.12 -17.19
C GLY A 257 4.47 -9.61 -16.52
N ARG A 258 5.42 -10.10 -17.33
CA ARG A 258 6.67 -10.66 -16.78
C ARG A 258 7.54 -9.54 -16.22
N GLY A 259 7.71 -9.51 -14.89
CA GLY A 259 8.57 -8.53 -14.23
C GLY A 259 7.92 -7.18 -14.00
N TRP A 260 6.63 -7.01 -14.31
CA TRP A 260 5.92 -5.74 -14.16
C TRP A 260 4.41 -5.94 -13.94
N TRP A 261 3.76 -4.92 -13.41
CA TRP A 261 2.31 -4.81 -13.37
C TRP A 261 1.87 -3.35 -13.39
N CYS A 262 0.66 -3.09 -13.90
CA CYS A 262 0.02 -1.78 -13.84
C CYS A 262 -1.19 -1.81 -12.91
N TRP A 263 -1.33 -0.84 -12.02
CA TRP A 263 -2.60 -0.59 -11.33
C TRP A 263 -3.53 0.26 -12.19
N MET A 264 -4.83 0.11 -11.96
CA MET A 264 -5.87 1.03 -12.40
C MET A 264 -6.91 1.16 -11.29
N ILE A 265 -7.05 2.38 -10.75
CA ILE A 265 -7.86 2.71 -9.57
C ILE A 265 -8.75 3.91 -9.89
N PRO A 266 -10.08 3.77 -9.94
CA PRO A 266 -10.96 4.93 -10.11
C PRO A 266 -11.00 5.75 -8.82
N LEU A 267 -11.13 7.06 -8.96
CA LEU A 267 -11.24 8.01 -7.85
C LEU A 267 -12.61 8.69 -7.87
N ALA A 268 -13.06 9.18 -6.71
CA ALA A 268 -14.36 9.84 -6.57
C ALA A 268 -14.45 11.14 -7.39
N CYS A 269 -13.33 11.80 -7.65
CA CYS A 269 -13.23 12.98 -8.52
C CYS A 269 -13.38 12.68 -10.02
N GLY A 270 -13.70 11.45 -10.42
CA GLY A 270 -13.90 11.05 -11.81
C GLY A 270 -12.62 10.65 -12.56
N ARG A 271 -11.44 10.95 -11.98
CA ARG A 271 -10.14 10.53 -12.52
C ARG A 271 -9.85 9.06 -12.23
N THR A 272 -8.96 8.47 -13.01
CA THR A 272 -8.44 7.12 -12.78
C THR A 272 -6.93 7.14 -12.63
N SER A 273 -6.43 6.69 -11.48
CA SER A 273 -5.00 6.53 -11.23
C SER A 273 -4.49 5.29 -11.95
N VAL A 274 -3.48 5.47 -12.80
CA VAL A 274 -2.84 4.39 -13.57
C VAL A 274 -1.34 4.47 -13.33
N GLY A 275 -0.73 3.39 -12.88
CA GLY A 275 0.70 3.36 -12.63
C GLY A 275 1.32 2.03 -12.94
N LEU A 276 2.52 2.08 -13.49
CA LEU A 276 3.37 0.95 -13.79
C LEU A 276 4.36 0.75 -12.66
N VAL A 277 4.53 -0.50 -12.23
CA VAL A 277 5.55 -0.93 -11.28
C VAL A 277 6.32 -2.10 -11.87
N TRP A 278 7.64 -2.11 -11.73
CA TRP A 278 8.47 -3.16 -12.29
C TRP A 278 9.72 -3.43 -11.46
N ASP A 279 10.21 -4.66 -11.53
CA ASP A 279 11.51 -5.10 -11.02
C ASP A 279 12.56 -4.89 -12.11
N SER A 280 13.56 -4.04 -11.86
CA SER A 280 14.59 -3.71 -12.87
C SER A 280 15.55 -4.84 -13.20
N THR A 281 15.49 -5.97 -12.50
CA THR A 281 16.27 -7.18 -12.86
C THR A 281 15.54 -8.07 -13.86
N LEU A 282 14.23 -7.84 -14.08
CA LEU A 282 13.37 -8.69 -14.89
C LEU A 282 12.74 -7.96 -16.08
N PHE A 283 12.64 -6.64 -15.99
CA PHE A 283 11.96 -5.80 -16.97
C PHE A 283 12.63 -4.43 -17.09
N ASP A 284 12.86 -4.00 -18.32
CA ASP A 284 13.24 -2.64 -18.67
C ASP A 284 12.07 -1.97 -19.37
N LEU A 285 11.70 -0.77 -18.92
CA LEU A 285 10.58 -0.01 -19.49
C LEU A 285 10.89 0.36 -20.96
N PRO A 286 10.23 -0.23 -21.97
CA PRO A 286 10.59 0.06 -23.36
C PRO A 286 10.13 1.45 -23.80
N GLY A 287 10.55 1.87 -24.99
CA GLY A 287 10.19 3.14 -25.61
C GLY A 287 11.32 4.17 -25.58
N GLU A 288 11.08 5.28 -26.26
CA GLU A 288 12.04 6.37 -26.41
C GLU A 288 11.68 7.57 -25.52
N GLY A 289 12.69 8.37 -25.20
CA GLY A 289 12.53 9.59 -24.41
C GLY A 289 12.68 9.38 -22.91
N ASP A 290 12.15 10.32 -22.13
CA ASP A 290 12.21 10.29 -20.67
C ASP A 290 11.28 9.20 -20.07
N VAL A 291 11.34 9.03 -18.75
CA VAL A 291 10.53 8.01 -18.05
C VAL A 291 9.03 8.23 -18.21
N GLN A 292 8.58 9.48 -18.32
CA GLN A 292 7.18 9.85 -18.49
C GLN A 292 6.70 9.47 -19.89
N GLN A 293 7.47 9.82 -20.93
CA GLN A 293 7.18 9.49 -22.32
C GLN A 293 7.14 7.97 -22.51
N ARG A 294 8.15 7.26 -21.99
CA ARG A 294 8.22 5.78 -22.04
C ARG A 294 7.06 5.12 -21.31
N TYR A 295 6.67 5.62 -20.13
CA TYR A 295 5.50 5.14 -19.40
C TYR A 295 4.22 5.28 -20.23
N GLN A 296 3.96 6.46 -20.81
CA GLN A 296 2.76 6.70 -21.59
C GLN A 296 2.72 5.83 -22.85
N GLN A 297 3.85 5.70 -23.56
CA GLN A 297 3.98 4.76 -24.69
C GLN A 297 3.69 3.33 -24.26
N PHE A 298 4.22 2.91 -23.11
CA PHE A 298 4.05 1.55 -22.60
C PHE A 298 2.59 1.24 -22.28
N VAL A 299 1.93 2.04 -21.44
CA VAL A 299 0.55 1.76 -20.98
C VAL A 299 -0.46 1.81 -22.13
N ARG A 300 -0.26 2.70 -23.13
CA ARG A 300 -1.12 2.77 -24.32
C ARG A 300 -0.94 1.60 -25.29
N ARG A 301 0.16 0.84 -25.20
CA ARG A 301 0.44 -0.31 -26.06
C ARG A 301 0.03 -1.64 -25.44
N GLN A 302 -0.20 -1.71 -24.13
CA GLN A 302 -0.62 -2.96 -23.48
C GLN A 302 -2.08 -3.25 -23.80
N ASP A 303 -2.41 -4.44 -24.29
CA ASP A 303 -3.71 -4.75 -24.92
C ASP A 303 -4.94 -4.26 -24.15
N GLY A 304 -5.18 -4.78 -22.93
CA GLY A 304 -6.34 -4.38 -22.14
C GLY A 304 -6.31 -2.92 -21.67
N LEU A 305 -5.13 -2.34 -21.47
CA LEU A 305 -5.00 -0.93 -21.10
C LEU A 305 -5.24 -0.01 -22.30
N ARG A 306 -4.83 -0.40 -23.50
CA ARG A 306 -5.01 0.35 -24.74
C ARG A 306 -6.49 0.67 -24.96
N GLU A 307 -7.36 -0.33 -24.85
CA GLU A 307 -8.80 -0.14 -25.04
C GLU A 307 -9.43 0.73 -23.94
N LEU A 308 -8.93 0.63 -22.70
CA LEU A 308 -9.44 1.45 -21.59
C LEU A 308 -8.97 2.90 -21.65
N LEU A 309 -7.79 3.13 -22.23
CA LEU A 309 -7.14 4.43 -22.36
C LEU A 309 -7.32 5.06 -23.75
N GLU A 310 -8.14 4.46 -24.61
CA GLU A 310 -8.53 5.05 -25.89
C GLU A 310 -9.24 6.39 -25.62
N GLY A 311 -8.80 7.45 -26.29
CA GLY A 311 -9.29 8.82 -26.04
C GLY A 311 -8.91 9.44 -24.68
N ALA A 312 -8.44 8.66 -23.70
CA ALA A 312 -8.05 9.16 -22.38
C ALA A 312 -6.72 9.94 -22.43
N HIS A 313 -6.57 10.94 -21.56
CA HIS A 313 -5.34 11.73 -21.41
C HIS A 313 -4.88 11.81 -19.95
N PRO A 314 -3.56 11.79 -19.69
CA PRO A 314 -3.05 12.02 -18.34
C PRO A 314 -3.28 13.49 -17.94
N VAL A 315 -3.56 13.71 -16.67
CA VAL A 315 -3.64 15.07 -16.10
C VAL A 315 -2.28 15.73 -16.23
N GLU A 316 -2.27 16.96 -16.76
CA GLU A 316 -1.05 17.72 -16.99
C GLU A 316 -0.27 17.92 -15.68
N GLY A 317 1.04 17.65 -15.71
CA GLY A 317 1.92 17.78 -14.55
C GLY A 317 1.73 16.72 -13.44
N ASP A 318 0.85 15.73 -13.61
CA ASP A 318 0.59 14.71 -12.58
C ASP A 318 1.45 13.45 -12.72
N VAL A 319 2.32 13.38 -13.75
CA VAL A 319 3.21 12.23 -13.93
C VAL A 319 4.33 12.26 -12.91
N MET A 320 4.40 11.21 -12.10
CA MET A 320 5.37 11.07 -11.02
C MET A 320 6.10 9.73 -11.15
N ALA A 321 7.35 9.68 -10.70
CA ALA A 321 8.15 8.47 -10.72
C ALA A 321 9.00 8.31 -9.46
N TYR A 322 9.14 7.07 -9.00
CA TYR A 322 10.09 6.67 -7.97
C TYR A 322 10.95 5.53 -8.48
N ARG A 323 12.25 5.65 -8.24
CA ARG A 323 13.21 4.56 -8.43
C ARG A 323 13.57 3.96 -7.08
N HIS A 324 13.84 2.65 -7.05
CA HIS A 324 14.19 1.92 -5.85
C HIS A 324 13.19 2.19 -4.71
N LEU A 325 11.96 1.73 -4.92
CA LEU A 325 10.87 1.89 -3.98
C LEU A 325 11.20 1.44 -2.55
N PRO A 326 11.80 0.24 -2.33
CA PRO A 326 11.87 -0.30 -0.99
C PRO A 326 13.05 0.26 -0.18
N TYR A 327 12.74 0.66 1.05
CA TYR A 327 13.72 1.11 2.04
C TYR A 327 13.16 0.94 3.45
N ARG A 328 14.05 0.98 4.43
CA ARG A 328 13.70 1.03 5.84
C ARG A 328 14.65 1.93 6.62
N SER A 329 14.23 2.39 7.78
CA SER A 329 15.11 2.95 8.79
C SER A 329 15.73 1.81 9.62
N ARG A 330 16.98 1.97 10.03
CA ARG A 330 17.65 1.08 11.00
C ARG A 330 17.07 1.20 12.42
N ARG A 331 16.43 2.32 12.73
CA ARG A 331 15.78 2.63 14.01
C ARG A 331 14.43 3.31 13.75
N PHE A 332 13.37 2.83 14.38
CA PHE A 332 12.00 3.34 14.24
C PHE A 332 11.58 4.24 15.40
N ALA A 333 12.26 4.14 16.53
CA ALA A 333 11.99 4.94 17.71
C ALA A 333 13.26 5.11 18.56
N ASP A 334 13.30 6.19 19.33
CA ASP A 334 14.27 6.45 20.40
C ASP A 334 13.65 7.42 21.41
N ARG A 335 14.36 7.74 22.48
CA ARG A 335 13.94 8.80 23.41
C ARG A 335 13.69 10.09 22.63
N GLY A 336 12.47 10.60 22.77
CA GLY A 336 12.04 11.84 22.14
C GLY A 336 11.48 11.70 20.73
N TRP A 337 11.62 10.59 20.00
CA TRP A 337 11.06 10.53 18.64
C TRP A 337 10.63 9.13 18.17
N LEU A 338 9.63 9.11 17.28
CA LEU A 338 9.16 7.90 16.60
C LEU A 338 8.87 8.19 15.13
N LEU A 339 9.09 7.19 14.26
CA LEU A 339 8.82 7.26 12.82
C LEU A 339 7.45 6.67 12.49
N LEU A 340 6.66 7.39 11.70
CA LEU A 340 5.33 6.96 11.26
C LEU A 340 5.27 6.80 9.74
N GLY A 341 4.58 5.76 9.30
CA GLY A 341 4.34 5.50 7.88
C GLY A 341 5.62 5.37 7.06
N ASP A 342 5.59 5.99 5.88
CA ASP A 342 6.71 6.08 4.94
C ASP A 342 7.95 6.80 5.50
N ALA A 343 7.86 7.54 6.62
CA ALA A 343 9.05 8.11 7.24
C ALA A 343 9.99 7.03 7.79
N GLY A 344 9.42 5.87 8.17
CA GLY A 344 10.17 4.72 8.69
C GLY A 344 10.50 3.69 7.61
N MET A 345 9.55 3.30 6.76
CA MET A 345 9.77 2.25 5.77
C MET A 345 8.74 2.26 4.64
N PHE A 346 9.13 1.74 3.48
CA PHE A 346 8.24 1.42 2.37
C PHE A 346 8.75 0.16 1.67
N LEU A 347 7.84 -0.66 1.13
CA LEU A 347 8.20 -1.87 0.37
C LEU A 347 7.69 -1.74 -1.08
N ASP A 348 6.45 -2.14 -1.31
CA ASP A 348 5.89 -2.27 -2.66
C ASP A 348 4.38 -1.97 -2.61
N PRO A 349 3.82 -1.29 -3.62
CA PRO A 349 2.38 -1.01 -3.66
C PRO A 349 1.51 -2.23 -4.00
N PHE A 350 2.09 -3.35 -4.45
CA PHE A 350 1.35 -4.56 -4.79
C PHE A 350 0.66 -5.16 -3.55
N TYR A 351 -0.65 -5.44 -3.65
CA TYR A 351 -1.59 -5.72 -2.54
C TYR A 351 -1.87 -4.56 -1.58
N SER A 352 -1.43 -3.35 -1.88
CA SER A 352 -1.77 -2.13 -1.14
C SER A 352 -1.41 -2.14 0.38
N PRO A 353 -0.21 -2.61 0.80
CA PRO A 353 0.14 -2.69 2.23
C PRO A 353 0.46 -1.32 2.86
N GLY A 354 0.65 -0.27 2.05
CA GLY A 354 1.20 1.02 2.53
C GLY A 354 0.34 1.67 3.59
N LEU A 355 -0.98 1.75 3.37
CA LEU A 355 -1.89 2.32 4.37
C LEU A 355 -2.06 1.41 5.59
N ASP A 356 -1.91 0.10 5.46
CA ASP A 356 -1.90 -0.79 6.63
C ASP A 356 -0.70 -0.49 7.54
N GLN A 357 0.48 -0.36 6.94
CA GLN A 357 1.69 0.01 7.66
C GLN A 357 1.57 1.42 8.27
N ALA A 358 0.98 2.37 7.54
CA ALA A 358 0.72 3.71 8.02
C ALA A 358 -0.21 3.69 9.25
N SER A 359 -1.31 2.93 9.20
CA SER A 359 -2.24 2.77 10.31
C SER A 359 -1.59 2.13 11.53
N ILE A 360 -0.83 1.05 11.33
CA ILE A 360 -0.18 0.31 12.43
C ILE A 360 0.92 1.14 13.09
N SER A 361 1.81 1.76 12.30
CA SER A 361 2.88 2.62 12.85
C SER A 361 2.32 3.82 13.60
N THR A 362 1.27 4.45 13.06
CA THR A 362 0.55 5.54 13.74
C THR A 362 -0.02 5.08 15.07
N PHE A 363 -0.80 3.99 15.08
CA PHE A 363 -1.41 3.48 16.32
C PHE A 363 -0.35 3.11 17.34
N SER A 364 0.67 2.33 16.93
CA SER A 364 1.75 1.88 17.81
C SER A 364 2.52 3.05 18.43
N ALA A 365 2.84 4.09 17.65
CA ALA A 365 3.54 5.26 18.16
C ALA A 365 2.69 6.06 19.15
N VAL A 366 1.39 6.22 18.88
CA VAL A 366 0.46 6.89 19.79
C VAL A 366 0.36 6.16 21.12
N GLN A 367 0.37 4.82 21.15
CA GLN A 367 0.35 4.06 22.40
C GLN A 367 1.59 4.34 23.26
N VAL A 368 2.78 4.32 22.66
CA VAL A 368 4.05 4.61 23.37
C VAL A 368 4.02 6.01 23.98
N VAL A 369 3.63 7.02 23.20
CA VAL A 369 3.56 8.41 23.66
C VAL A 369 2.47 8.60 24.72
N ARG A 370 1.28 8.03 24.51
CA ARG A 370 0.18 8.09 25.48
C ARG A 370 0.60 7.53 26.83
N ASP A 371 1.21 6.36 26.85
CA ASP A 371 1.58 5.67 28.09
C ASP A 371 2.67 6.43 28.86
N ASP A 372 3.60 7.07 28.15
CA ASP A 372 4.58 7.97 28.75
C ASP A 372 3.94 9.25 29.32
N LEU A 373 3.07 9.92 28.57
CA LEU A 373 2.39 11.15 29.03
C LEU A 373 1.44 10.89 30.22
N MET A 374 0.73 9.76 30.22
CA MET A 374 -0.16 9.39 31.32
C MET A 374 0.59 9.07 32.61
N ARG A 375 1.77 8.44 32.51
CA ARG A 375 2.65 8.19 33.66
C ARG A 375 3.18 9.50 34.24
N GLN A 376 3.56 10.46 33.40
CA GLN A 376 3.96 11.80 33.85
C GLN A 376 2.81 12.54 34.54
N ALA A 377 1.61 12.54 33.97
CA ALA A 377 0.45 13.21 34.57
C ALA A 377 0.11 12.62 35.95
N SER A 378 0.16 11.29 36.07
CA SER A 378 -0.08 10.60 37.35
C SER A 378 0.93 10.99 38.42
N ARG A 379 2.20 11.20 38.05
CA ARG A 379 3.27 11.65 38.95
C ARG A 379 3.12 13.09 39.40
N ALA A 380 2.76 13.98 38.49
CA ALA A 380 2.50 15.38 38.82
C ALA A 380 1.35 15.53 39.82
N GLY A 381 0.38 14.60 39.82
CA GLY A 381 -0.71 14.55 40.80
C GLY A 381 -0.35 13.92 42.15
N SER A 382 0.67 13.04 42.21
CA SER A 382 1.18 12.44 43.45
C SER A 382 2.32 13.29 44.02
N ALA A 383 2.00 14.36 44.74
CA ALA A 383 2.96 15.31 45.31
C ALA A 383 3.87 14.70 46.41
N ALA A 384 4.85 13.87 46.03
CA ALA A 384 6.03 13.58 46.83
C ALA A 384 7.24 14.32 46.23
N PRO A 385 7.85 15.30 46.93
CA PRO A 385 9.01 16.03 46.42
C PRO A 385 10.21 15.09 46.28
N GLY A 386 10.84 15.04 45.10
CA GLY A 386 12.14 14.39 44.90
C GLY A 386 12.19 13.16 43.96
N ASN A 387 11.12 12.86 43.20
CA ASN A 387 11.10 11.71 42.28
C ASN A 387 11.38 12.09 40.81
N ASP A 388 12.29 13.05 40.59
CA ASP A 388 12.80 13.36 39.27
C ASP A 388 13.67 12.20 38.79
N GLY A 389 13.07 11.28 38.04
CA GLY A 389 13.76 10.16 37.42
C GLY A 389 13.71 8.84 38.21
N ASP A 390 12.51 8.39 38.59
CA ASP A 390 12.30 6.99 39.01
C ASP A 390 12.87 6.03 37.94
N PRO A 391 13.99 5.33 38.24
CA PRO A 391 14.70 4.50 37.26
C PRO A 391 13.80 3.46 36.63
N ALA A 392 12.84 2.91 37.38
CA ALA A 392 11.93 1.88 36.90
C ALA A 392 11.09 2.34 35.69
N SER A 393 10.68 3.62 35.67
CA SER A 393 9.87 4.15 34.56
C SER A 393 10.64 4.52 33.30
N GLU A 394 11.90 4.93 33.48
CA GLU A 394 12.82 5.18 32.38
C GLU A 394 13.22 3.84 31.76
N GLU A 395 13.46 2.81 32.58
CA GLU A 395 13.67 1.42 32.13
C GLU A 395 12.45 0.87 31.38
N GLU A 396 11.23 1.10 31.88
CA GLU A 396 9.99 0.71 31.20
C GLU A 396 9.84 1.40 29.83
N LEU A 397 10.15 2.69 29.74
CA LEU A 397 10.10 3.44 28.48
C LEU A 397 11.15 2.89 27.50
N ASP A 398 12.38 2.68 27.95
CA ASP A 398 13.46 2.12 27.14
C ASP A 398 13.10 0.71 26.63
N ALA A 399 12.46 -0.11 27.47
CA ALA A 399 11.94 -1.42 27.10
C ALA A 399 10.83 -1.31 26.04
N ALA A 400 9.91 -0.36 26.18
CA ALA A 400 8.84 -0.11 25.21
C ALA A 400 9.39 0.34 23.86
N LEU A 401 10.35 1.27 23.84
CA LEU A 401 11.03 1.76 22.64
C LEU A 401 11.82 0.65 21.95
N THR A 402 12.60 -0.13 22.71
CA THR A 402 13.36 -1.29 22.19
C THR A 402 12.43 -2.35 21.60
N SER A 403 11.31 -2.61 22.28
CA SER A 403 10.28 -3.54 21.79
C SER A 403 9.59 -3.01 20.52
N HIS A 404 9.30 -1.72 20.44
CA HIS A 404 8.76 -1.09 19.22
C HIS A 404 9.73 -1.26 18.05
N ASP A 405 10.99 -0.88 18.22
CA ASP A 405 12.03 -0.95 17.20
C ASP A 405 12.20 -2.38 16.65
N ARG A 406 12.36 -3.37 17.56
CA ARG A 406 12.50 -4.79 17.19
C ARG A 406 11.29 -5.31 16.42
N ARG A 407 10.07 -4.88 16.76
CA ARG A 407 8.84 -5.33 16.09
C ARG A 407 8.76 -4.79 14.66
N PHE A 408 9.09 -3.53 14.43
CA PHE A 408 9.07 -2.92 13.10
C PHE A 408 10.18 -3.47 12.20
N ASP A 409 11.40 -3.62 12.72
CA ASP A 409 12.51 -4.27 11.98
C ASP A 409 12.12 -5.69 11.53
N ARG A 410 11.63 -6.51 12.48
CA ARG A 410 11.20 -7.88 12.19
C ARG A 410 10.05 -7.91 11.18
N SER A 411 9.08 -7.00 11.33
CA SER A 411 7.94 -6.90 10.42
C SER A 411 8.39 -6.64 8.99
N TYR A 412 9.24 -5.62 8.77
CA TYR A 412 9.76 -5.29 7.45
C TYR A 412 10.43 -6.49 6.80
N ARG A 413 11.37 -7.11 7.53
CA ARG A 413 12.18 -8.23 7.02
C ARG A 413 11.32 -9.46 6.70
N ARG A 414 10.38 -9.81 7.58
CA ARG A 414 9.46 -10.94 7.37
C ARG A 414 8.50 -10.69 6.22
N TRP A 415 7.97 -9.47 6.08
CA TRP A 415 7.06 -9.12 5.00
C TRP A 415 7.75 -9.13 3.65
N LEU A 416 8.95 -8.54 3.57
CA LEU A 416 9.82 -8.60 2.39
C LEU A 416 10.09 -10.06 1.98
N GLU A 417 10.57 -10.89 2.89
CA GLU A 417 10.95 -12.28 2.61
C GLU A 417 9.79 -13.19 2.24
N ALA A 418 8.64 -13.01 2.88
CA ALA A 418 7.47 -13.86 2.65
C ALA A 418 6.73 -13.47 1.38
N LEU A 419 6.57 -12.16 1.16
CA LEU A 419 5.67 -11.65 0.15
C LEU A 419 6.39 -11.14 -1.10
N TYR A 420 7.46 -10.34 -0.98
CA TYR A 420 7.96 -9.58 -2.13
C TYR A 420 9.17 -10.16 -2.83
N LEU A 421 10.11 -10.78 -2.11
CA LEU A 421 11.31 -11.35 -2.73
C LEU A 421 10.94 -12.36 -3.82
N GLY A 422 11.27 -12.03 -5.07
CA GLY A 422 11.01 -12.83 -6.26
C GLY A 422 9.54 -12.87 -6.73
N LYS A 423 8.63 -12.07 -6.15
CA LYS A 423 7.20 -12.05 -6.52
C LYS A 423 6.98 -11.70 -7.99
N TYR A 424 7.78 -10.78 -8.54
CA TYR A 424 7.67 -10.30 -9.93
C TYR A 424 7.97 -11.38 -10.97
N ARG A 425 8.60 -12.49 -10.57
CA ARG A 425 8.78 -13.68 -11.41
C ARG A 425 7.45 -14.41 -11.70
N LEU A 426 6.44 -14.22 -10.85
CA LEU A 426 5.15 -14.89 -10.96
C LEU A 426 4.14 -14.09 -11.79
N MET A 427 4.30 -12.75 -11.88
CA MET A 427 3.29 -11.82 -12.40
C MET A 427 2.92 -12.03 -13.87
N GLY A 428 3.79 -12.63 -14.68
CA GLY A 428 3.48 -12.93 -16.08
C GLY A 428 2.75 -14.25 -16.31
N ASP A 429 2.41 -15.01 -15.27
CA ASP A 429 1.70 -16.29 -15.39
C ASP A 429 0.44 -16.28 -14.52
N ALA A 430 -0.72 -16.32 -15.18
CA ALA A 430 -2.02 -16.22 -14.52
C ALA A 430 -2.21 -17.28 -13.43
N GLU A 431 -1.81 -18.55 -13.66
CA GLU A 431 -2.00 -19.61 -12.66
C GLU A 431 -1.10 -19.39 -11.45
N LEU A 432 0.18 -19.06 -11.67
CA LEU A 432 1.13 -18.81 -10.58
C LEU A 432 0.74 -17.60 -9.75
N ALA A 433 0.40 -16.49 -10.40
CA ALA A 433 -0.03 -15.27 -9.74
C ALA A 433 -1.35 -15.47 -8.97
N THR A 434 -2.31 -16.22 -9.53
CA THR A 434 -3.57 -16.56 -8.86
C THR A 434 -3.34 -17.44 -7.64
N THR A 435 -2.48 -18.45 -7.76
CA THR A 435 -2.13 -19.31 -6.62
C THR A 435 -1.44 -18.51 -5.51
N ALA A 436 -0.49 -17.62 -5.86
CA ALA A 436 0.12 -16.72 -4.90
C ALA A 436 -0.94 -15.84 -4.23
N PHE A 437 -1.81 -15.19 -5.00
CA PHE A 437 -2.89 -14.35 -4.48
C PHE A 437 -3.79 -15.07 -3.47
N LEU A 438 -4.24 -16.28 -3.79
CA LEU A 438 -5.09 -17.09 -2.90
C LEU A 438 -4.38 -17.44 -1.60
N VAL A 439 -3.14 -17.91 -1.67
CA VAL A 439 -2.36 -18.34 -0.50
C VAL A 439 -1.95 -17.13 0.36
N ASP A 440 -1.38 -16.10 -0.26
CA ASP A 440 -0.88 -14.91 0.42
C ASP A 440 -2.02 -14.21 1.17
N THR A 441 -3.15 -13.97 0.48
CA THR A 441 -4.29 -13.26 1.06
C THR A 441 -4.98 -14.07 2.15
N ALA A 442 -5.09 -15.40 2.00
CA ALA A 442 -5.65 -16.25 3.04
C ALA A 442 -4.78 -16.25 4.32
N LEU A 443 -3.45 -16.32 4.17
CA LEU A 443 -2.52 -16.26 5.30
C LEU A 443 -2.44 -14.86 5.92
N TYR A 444 -2.61 -13.80 5.13
CA TYR A 444 -2.80 -12.44 5.62
C TYR A 444 -4.10 -12.33 6.45
N TYR A 445 -5.20 -12.91 6.00
CA TYR A 445 -6.45 -12.94 6.75
C TYR A 445 -6.33 -13.68 8.09
N LEU A 446 -5.64 -14.82 8.11
CA LEU A 446 -5.43 -15.62 9.33
C LEU A 446 -4.45 -14.96 10.31
N GLY A 447 -3.34 -14.43 9.78
CA GLY A 447 -2.22 -13.93 10.59
C GLY A 447 -2.27 -12.45 10.94
N VAL A 448 -3.03 -11.63 10.21
CA VAL A 448 -3.01 -10.16 10.31
C VAL A 448 -4.42 -9.59 10.47
N VAL A 449 -5.31 -9.82 9.50
CA VAL A 449 -6.67 -9.24 9.53
C VAL A 449 -7.47 -9.78 10.71
N GLY A 450 -7.49 -11.10 10.91
CA GLY A 450 -8.24 -11.74 12.00
C GLY A 450 -7.91 -11.18 13.38
N PRO A 451 -6.63 -11.07 13.78
CA PRO A 451 -6.22 -10.38 15.01
C PRO A 451 -6.74 -8.94 15.11
N VAL A 452 -6.51 -8.11 14.08
CA VAL A 452 -6.94 -6.70 14.06
C VAL A 452 -8.46 -6.57 14.17
N TYR A 453 -9.20 -7.49 13.54
CA TYR A 453 -10.66 -7.50 13.59
C TYR A 453 -11.26 -7.98 14.92
N ARG A 454 -10.51 -8.78 15.69
CA ARG A 454 -10.93 -9.23 17.02
C ARG A 454 -10.63 -8.23 18.12
N HIS A 455 -9.45 -7.60 18.08
CA HIS A 455 -9.01 -6.66 19.10
C HIS A 455 -8.34 -5.44 18.47
N VAL A 456 -8.83 -4.24 18.79
CA VAL A 456 -8.27 -2.99 18.25
C VAL A 456 -6.80 -2.79 18.63
N ASP A 457 -6.40 -3.22 19.83
CA ASP A 457 -5.01 -3.12 20.30
C ASP A 457 -4.02 -3.94 19.47
N ALA A 458 -4.50 -4.88 18.64
CA ALA A 458 -3.65 -5.58 17.70
C ALA A 458 -3.01 -4.63 16.66
N PHE A 459 -3.57 -3.43 16.43
CA PHE A 459 -2.92 -2.38 15.63
C PHE A 459 -1.58 -1.93 16.21
N ALA A 460 -1.29 -2.14 17.49
CA ALA A 460 0.01 -1.81 18.08
C ALA A 460 1.14 -2.74 17.58
N ASN A 461 0.79 -3.82 16.86
CA ASN A 461 1.71 -4.85 16.41
C ASN A 461 1.84 -4.82 14.88
N PRO A 462 3.02 -4.49 14.34
CA PRO A 462 3.25 -4.50 12.90
C PRO A 462 3.15 -5.90 12.33
N VAL A 463 2.88 -5.99 11.03
CA VAL A 463 2.60 -7.23 10.32
C VAL A 463 3.71 -8.25 10.53
N PHE A 464 3.39 -9.41 11.11
CA PHE A 464 4.35 -10.43 11.52
C PHE A 464 5.48 -9.97 12.46
N GLY A 465 5.34 -8.80 13.10
CA GLY A 465 6.33 -8.21 14.01
C GLY A 465 6.42 -8.91 15.38
N LEU A 466 5.38 -9.63 15.78
CA LEU A 466 5.41 -10.48 16.98
C LEU A 466 5.82 -11.92 16.65
N ASP A 467 6.50 -12.56 17.60
CA ASP A 467 6.80 -14.01 17.60
C ASP A 467 5.64 -14.81 18.20
N LEU A 468 4.40 -14.43 17.90
CA LEU A 468 3.23 -15.25 18.24
C LEU A 468 3.16 -16.48 17.31
N PRO A 469 2.66 -17.64 17.79
CA PRO A 469 2.55 -18.85 16.98
C PRO A 469 1.80 -18.64 15.65
N GLN A 470 0.67 -17.94 15.68
CA GLN A 470 -0.15 -17.67 14.48
C GLN A 470 0.56 -16.76 13.47
N SER A 471 1.28 -15.75 13.95
CA SER A 471 2.07 -14.81 13.14
C SER A 471 3.22 -15.57 12.47
N THR A 472 3.95 -16.34 13.26
CA THR A 472 5.11 -17.12 12.78
C THR A 472 4.70 -18.21 11.80
N TRP A 473 3.59 -18.90 12.05
CA TRP A 473 3.06 -19.92 11.15
C TRP A 473 2.64 -19.31 9.80
N SER A 474 1.90 -18.19 9.82
CA SER A 474 1.45 -17.50 8.60
C SER A 474 2.65 -17.01 7.77
N TYR A 475 3.62 -16.36 8.43
CA TYR A 475 4.88 -15.92 7.82
C TYR A 475 5.64 -17.09 7.16
N ARG A 476 5.91 -18.17 7.92
CA ARG A 476 6.71 -19.30 7.43
C ARG A 476 6.03 -20.00 6.26
N SER A 477 4.71 -20.17 6.32
CA SER A 477 3.93 -20.79 5.25
C SER A 477 3.96 -19.94 3.98
N MET A 478 3.71 -18.63 4.11
CA MET A 478 3.73 -17.69 2.98
C MET A 478 5.10 -17.68 2.29
N ARG A 479 6.18 -17.60 3.08
CA ARG A 479 7.57 -17.67 2.57
C ARG A 479 7.86 -18.99 1.86
N TRP A 480 7.38 -20.11 2.40
CA TRP A 480 7.59 -21.42 1.80
C TRP A 480 6.88 -21.53 0.43
N PHE A 481 5.60 -21.15 0.37
CA PHE A 481 4.84 -21.15 -0.89
C PHE A 481 5.44 -20.20 -1.91
N SER A 482 5.82 -18.98 -1.50
CA SER A 482 6.46 -18.01 -2.39
C SER A 482 7.70 -18.60 -3.07
N ARG A 483 8.62 -19.21 -2.30
CA ARG A 483 9.81 -19.89 -2.85
C ARG A 483 9.46 -21.05 -3.77
N ARG A 484 8.43 -21.83 -3.45
CA ARG A 484 8.01 -22.97 -4.26
C ARG A 484 7.45 -22.52 -5.61
N LEU A 485 6.60 -21.50 -5.61
CA LEU A 485 6.04 -20.92 -6.83
C LEU A 485 7.11 -20.27 -7.71
N GLN A 486 8.15 -19.65 -7.13
CA GLN A 486 9.29 -19.13 -7.88
C GLN A 486 10.05 -20.22 -8.63
N ARG A 487 10.33 -21.36 -7.96
CA ARG A 487 10.95 -22.52 -8.64
C ARG A 487 10.06 -23.05 -9.77
N LEU A 488 8.75 -23.08 -9.56
CA LEU A 488 7.80 -23.53 -10.57
C LEU A 488 7.74 -22.58 -11.76
N ALA A 489 7.84 -21.27 -11.53
CA ALA A 489 7.99 -20.27 -12.60
C ALA A 489 9.21 -20.56 -13.46
N GLU A 490 10.37 -20.86 -12.86
CA GLU A 490 11.60 -21.20 -13.58
C GLU A 490 11.47 -22.51 -14.37
N VAL A 491 10.83 -23.53 -13.81
CA VAL A 491 10.54 -24.79 -14.52
C VAL A 491 9.63 -24.52 -15.72
N ARG A 492 8.54 -23.77 -15.54
CA ARG A 492 7.61 -23.42 -16.63
C ARG A 492 8.29 -22.61 -17.73
N ARG A 493 9.18 -21.69 -17.37
CA ARG A 493 9.98 -20.94 -18.35
C ARG A 493 10.85 -21.87 -19.19
N ARG A 494 11.59 -22.79 -18.56
CA ARG A 494 12.41 -23.79 -19.27
C ARG A 494 11.58 -24.72 -20.15
N GLN A 495 10.36 -25.03 -19.74
CA GLN A 495 9.43 -25.88 -20.49
C GLN A 495 8.61 -25.12 -21.55
N GLY A 496 8.73 -23.79 -21.66
CA GLY A 496 7.90 -22.98 -22.56
C GLY A 496 6.41 -22.95 -22.19
N THR A 497 6.06 -23.25 -20.94
CA THR A 497 4.66 -23.31 -20.45
C THR A 497 4.28 -22.13 -19.54
N TYR A 498 5.20 -21.19 -19.33
CA TYR A 498 4.95 -19.97 -18.57
C TYR A 498 3.88 -19.11 -19.27
N GLY A 499 2.85 -18.72 -18.55
CA GLY A 499 1.74 -17.92 -19.11
C GLY A 499 0.76 -18.72 -19.97
N ARG A 500 0.81 -20.05 -19.97
CA ARG A 500 -0.07 -20.92 -20.79
C ARG A 500 -1.58 -20.67 -20.61
N ARG A 501 -1.98 -20.06 -19.49
CA ARG A 501 -3.37 -19.70 -19.17
C ARG A 501 -3.60 -18.19 -19.09
N ASN A 502 -2.79 -17.40 -19.78
CA ASN A 502 -2.99 -15.95 -19.82
C ASN A 502 -4.16 -15.53 -20.72
N LEU A 503 -4.75 -16.45 -21.47
CA LEU A 503 -5.92 -16.17 -22.31
C LEU A 503 -7.15 -16.96 -21.85
N GLY A 504 -8.28 -16.26 -21.73
CA GLY A 504 -9.62 -16.82 -21.50
C GLY A 504 -9.84 -17.55 -20.16
N TRP A 505 -8.85 -17.59 -19.27
CA TRP A 505 -8.98 -18.30 -18.00
C TRP A 505 -9.63 -17.40 -16.94
N ARG A 506 -10.84 -17.80 -16.51
CA ARG A 506 -11.65 -17.07 -15.53
C ARG A 506 -12.04 -18.00 -14.36
N PRO A 507 -11.10 -18.36 -13.48
CA PRO A 507 -11.38 -19.25 -12.36
C PRO A 507 -12.34 -18.58 -11.37
N ARG A 508 -13.22 -19.39 -10.76
CA ARG A 508 -14.03 -18.92 -9.63
C ARG A 508 -13.12 -18.72 -8.41
N VAL A 509 -12.95 -17.48 -7.97
CA VAL A 509 -12.20 -17.15 -6.75
C VAL A 509 -13.12 -17.25 -5.54
N VAL A 510 -12.75 -18.04 -4.53
CA VAL A 510 -13.48 -18.07 -3.25
C VAL A 510 -13.27 -16.75 -2.51
N THR A 511 -14.37 -16.15 -2.04
CA THR A 511 -14.34 -14.89 -1.29
C THR A 511 -13.62 -15.06 0.05
N PHE A 512 -12.73 -14.11 0.38
CA PHE A 512 -12.05 -14.06 1.67
C PHE A 512 -13.00 -13.59 2.78
N ARG A 513 -12.93 -14.27 3.92
CA ARG A 513 -13.80 -14.05 5.09
C ARG A 513 -12.96 -14.23 6.35
N LEU A 514 -13.34 -13.54 7.42
CA LEU A 514 -12.68 -13.67 8.72
C LEU A 514 -12.88 -15.07 9.31
N GLY A 515 -11.91 -15.51 10.13
CA GLY A 515 -11.98 -16.77 10.87
C GLY A 515 -11.72 -18.03 10.02
N PRO A 516 -12.22 -19.21 10.46
CA PRO A 516 -12.00 -20.48 9.76
C PRO A 516 -12.36 -20.49 8.26
N PRO A 517 -13.37 -19.75 7.77
CA PRO A 517 -13.65 -19.63 6.34
C PRO A 517 -12.47 -19.15 5.47
N ALA A 518 -11.46 -18.46 6.03
CA ALA A 518 -10.23 -18.11 5.31
C ALA A 518 -9.42 -19.33 4.84
N LEU A 519 -9.66 -20.52 5.40
CA LEU A 519 -9.01 -21.77 4.96
C LEU A 519 -9.49 -22.24 3.58
N LEU A 520 -10.67 -21.81 3.13
CA LEU A 520 -11.20 -22.21 1.82
C LEU A 520 -10.38 -21.64 0.64
N PRO A 521 -10.09 -20.33 0.54
CA PRO A 521 -9.19 -19.82 -0.50
C PRO A 521 -7.77 -20.37 -0.35
N LEU A 522 -7.30 -20.66 0.87
CA LEU A 522 -6.01 -21.34 1.07
C LEU A 522 -6.00 -22.73 0.44
N ALA A 523 -7.01 -23.55 0.72
CA ALA A 523 -7.16 -24.89 0.15
C ALA A 523 -7.28 -24.83 -1.38
N GLN A 524 -8.00 -23.84 -1.93
CA GLN A 524 -8.06 -23.60 -3.37
C GLN A 524 -6.67 -23.29 -3.97
N GLY A 525 -5.91 -22.40 -3.32
CA GLY A 525 -4.54 -22.08 -3.72
C GLY A 525 -3.63 -23.31 -3.71
N ILE A 526 -3.70 -24.12 -2.65
CA ILE A 526 -2.95 -25.38 -2.53
C ILE A 526 -3.32 -26.36 -3.64
N ALA A 527 -4.61 -26.52 -3.95
CA ALA A 527 -5.07 -27.41 -5.02
C ALA A 527 -4.53 -26.95 -6.40
N TYR A 528 -4.52 -25.63 -6.67
CA TYR A 528 -3.90 -25.10 -7.88
C TYR A 528 -2.41 -25.37 -7.92
N TRP A 529 -1.69 -25.12 -6.81
CA TRP A 529 -0.28 -25.42 -6.69
C TRP A 529 0.03 -26.90 -7.01
N MET A 530 -0.66 -27.85 -6.33
CA MET A 530 -0.47 -29.29 -6.55
C MET A 530 -0.70 -29.69 -8.01
N ARG A 531 -1.73 -29.14 -8.65
CA ARG A 531 -2.02 -29.38 -10.07
C ARG A 531 -0.91 -28.88 -10.98
N MET A 532 -0.31 -27.74 -10.67
CA MET A 532 0.81 -27.20 -11.44
C MET A 532 2.09 -28.01 -11.25
N GLU A 533 2.37 -28.50 -10.04
CA GLU A 533 3.48 -29.42 -9.74
C GLU A 533 3.34 -30.72 -10.53
N GLY A 534 2.16 -31.36 -10.46
CA GLY A 534 1.88 -32.58 -11.23
C GLY A 534 2.02 -32.36 -12.74
N SER A 535 1.53 -31.22 -13.25
CA SER A 535 1.71 -30.85 -14.66
C SER A 535 3.18 -30.72 -15.06
N ALA A 536 4.00 -30.09 -14.20
CA ALA A 536 5.42 -29.88 -14.46
C ALA A 536 6.23 -31.18 -14.42
N LEU A 537 5.89 -32.10 -13.51
CA LEU A 537 6.47 -33.44 -13.43
C LEU A 537 6.12 -34.25 -14.69
N LEU A 538 4.85 -34.29 -15.09
CA LEU A 538 4.41 -34.98 -16.30
C LEU A 538 5.11 -34.45 -17.56
N HIS A 539 5.25 -33.12 -17.71
CA HIS A 539 6.00 -32.52 -18.82
C HIS A 539 7.48 -32.95 -18.83
N SER A 540 8.09 -33.07 -17.66
CA SER A 540 9.49 -33.51 -17.54
C SER A 540 9.67 -34.98 -17.91
N VAL A 541 8.69 -35.84 -17.60
CA VAL A 541 8.71 -37.27 -17.94
C VAL A 541 8.42 -37.49 -19.42
N VAL A 542 7.42 -36.81 -19.97
CA VAL A 542 7.03 -36.92 -21.39
C VAL A 542 8.03 -36.24 -22.31
N GLY A 543 8.59 -35.09 -21.91
CA GLY A 543 9.62 -34.37 -22.66
C GLY A 543 10.92 -35.17 -22.81
N ARG A 544 11.26 -36.03 -21.85
CA ARG A 544 12.38 -36.99 -21.98
C ARG A 544 12.14 -38.10 -23.01
N ARG A 545 10.90 -38.33 -23.45
CA ARG A 545 10.55 -39.37 -24.44
C ARG A 545 10.53 -38.86 -25.89
N ARG A 546 10.70 -37.56 -26.13
CA ARG A 546 10.87 -37.02 -27.49
C ARG A 546 12.35 -36.74 -27.74
N PRO A 547 12.98 -37.32 -28.80
CA PRO A 547 14.33 -36.91 -29.17
C PRO A 547 14.32 -35.43 -29.55
N ALA A 548 15.34 -34.71 -29.09
CA ALA A 548 15.44 -33.26 -29.25
C ALA A 548 15.52 -32.88 -30.73
N THR A 549 14.46 -32.26 -31.25
CA THR A 549 14.57 -31.34 -32.38
C THR A 549 14.68 -29.94 -31.78
N ALA A 550 15.83 -29.30 -32.00
CA ALA A 550 16.12 -27.98 -31.44
C ALA A 550 15.13 -26.93 -31.98
N PRO A 551 14.47 -26.13 -31.14
CA PRO A 551 13.77 -24.95 -31.61
C PRO A 551 14.79 -23.81 -31.83
N ALA A 552 14.73 -23.17 -32.99
CA ALA A 552 15.46 -21.95 -33.28
C ALA A 552 15.04 -20.84 -32.29
N ALA A 553 16.03 -20.18 -31.70
CA ALA A 553 15.81 -18.99 -30.89
C ALA A 553 15.30 -17.86 -31.79
N THR A 554 14.03 -17.50 -31.64
CA THR A 554 13.53 -16.18 -32.06
C THR A 554 13.30 -15.35 -30.81
N ASP A 555 14.38 -14.69 -30.39
CA ASP A 555 14.31 -13.46 -29.62
C ASP A 555 14.02 -12.35 -30.63
N VAL A 556 12.82 -11.78 -30.61
CA VAL A 556 12.52 -10.58 -31.40
C VAL A 556 11.82 -9.58 -30.49
N SER A 557 12.66 -8.79 -29.84
CA SER A 557 12.34 -7.46 -29.36
C SER A 557 13.00 -6.46 -30.32
N SER A 558 12.30 -6.08 -31.39
CA SER A 558 12.62 -4.93 -32.23
C SER A 558 11.38 -4.53 -33.05
N PRO A 559 11.02 -3.25 -33.15
CA PRO A 559 9.96 -2.78 -34.05
C PRO A 559 10.45 -2.82 -35.51
N PRO A 560 9.54 -2.86 -36.51
CA PRO A 560 9.93 -2.86 -37.91
C PRO A 560 10.50 -1.50 -38.33
N ASP A 561 11.68 -1.52 -38.94
CA ASP A 561 12.36 -0.38 -39.56
C ASP A 561 11.73 -0.11 -40.95
N GLU A 562 10.83 0.87 -41.02
CA GLU A 562 10.31 1.43 -42.27
C GLU A 562 11.27 2.49 -42.81
N SER A 563 12.39 2.07 -43.39
CA SER A 563 13.26 2.99 -44.14
C SER A 563 13.94 2.30 -45.33
N ARG A 564 13.14 1.76 -46.26
CA ARG A 564 13.64 1.38 -47.60
C ARG A 564 12.53 1.32 -48.66
N ARG A 565 11.98 2.48 -49.00
CA ARG A 565 11.35 2.75 -50.31
C ARG A 565 11.47 4.23 -50.64
N VAL A 566 12.53 4.64 -51.32
CA VAL A 566 12.51 5.55 -52.50
C VAL A 566 13.87 5.36 -53.19
N ALA A 567 13.83 4.79 -54.39
CA ALA A 567 14.68 5.21 -55.50
C ALA A 567 13.80 6.10 -56.39
#